data_AF-A0A1G2CM94-F1
#
_entry.id   AF-A0A1G2CM94-F1
#
_cell.length_a   1.000
_cell.length_b   1.000
_cell.length_c   1.000
_cell.angle_alpha   90.00
_cell.angle_beta   90.00
_cell.angle_gamma   90.00
#
_symmetry.space_group_name_H-M   'P 1'
#
loop_
_entity.id
_entity.type
_entity.pdbx_description
1 polymer ?
#
loop_
_entity_poly.entity_id
_entity_poly.type
_entity_poly.pdbx_seq_one_letter_code
_entity_poly.pdbx_strand_id
1 'polypeptide(L)'
;MVLALVFAAVPQSAAALSKDAKQEVANLQQQLNALGDEYVALDATRASIVAEEQRLKDVDELLKGAVARYKRNTEERNQRIAAQQAEVVNHNGRCSGTFSDRNFVAQCNAEAAQLNARKAQLIAEVETGRQMKQGLEERIQGLSQGTLEWAQKVKAHNGKLEDLNGRRQVFLNRINAVLEDLKTRERISVSCVGMADLESAHRCLQRVWDGAK
;
A
#
# COMPACT_ATOMS: atom_id res chain seq x y z
N MET A 1 59.77 14.90 23.32
CA MET A 1 60.19 13.75 24.16
C MET A 1 59.76 12.48 23.44
N VAL A 2 60.73 11.68 23.01
CA VAL A 2 60.52 10.42 22.30
C VAL A 2 60.18 9.37 23.34
N LEU A 3 58.91 8.94 23.40
CA LEU A 3 58.54 7.76 24.19
C LEU A 3 58.77 6.54 23.30
N ALA A 4 59.92 5.90 23.48
CA ALA A 4 60.24 4.63 22.87
C ALA A 4 59.28 3.56 23.43
N LEU A 5 58.29 3.15 22.63
CA LEU A 5 57.50 1.96 22.90
C LEU A 5 58.43 0.75 22.73
N VAL A 6 58.81 0.15 23.86
CA VAL A 6 59.35 -1.20 23.89
C VAL A 6 58.27 -2.13 23.32
N PHE A 7 58.43 -2.51 22.06
CA PHE A 7 57.72 -3.63 21.44
C PHE A 7 58.20 -4.92 22.11
N ALA A 8 57.72 -5.18 23.32
CA ALA A 8 57.62 -6.55 23.81
C ALA A 8 56.62 -7.24 22.85
N ALA A 9 57.08 -8.28 22.17
CA ALA A 9 56.41 -8.94 21.06
C ALA A 9 54.90 -9.08 21.30
N VAL A 10 54.11 -8.16 20.71
CA VAL A 10 52.70 -8.42 20.45
C VAL A 10 52.73 -9.65 19.55
N PRO A 11 52.21 -10.80 19.98
CA PRO A 11 52.26 -11.97 19.13
C PRO A 11 51.50 -11.60 17.85
N GLN A 12 52.11 -11.88 16.68
CA GLN A 12 51.56 -11.56 15.35
C GLN A 12 50.09 -12.01 15.20
N SER A 13 49.70 -13.02 15.98
CA SER A 13 48.35 -13.52 16.14
C SER A 13 47.34 -12.50 16.71
N ALA A 14 47.69 -11.66 17.69
CA ALA A 14 46.79 -10.63 18.21
C ALA A 14 46.55 -9.49 17.20
N ALA A 15 47.59 -9.12 16.44
CA ALA A 15 47.48 -8.15 15.35
C ALA A 15 46.66 -8.72 14.16
N ALA A 16 46.85 -10.00 13.83
CA ALA A 16 46.07 -10.71 12.80
C ALA A 16 44.59 -10.85 13.20
N LEU A 17 44.29 -11.27 14.44
CA LEU A 17 42.93 -11.31 15.00
C LEU A 17 42.24 -9.94 14.95
N SER A 18 42.97 -8.86 15.25
CA SER A 18 42.43 -7.49 15.16
C SER A 18 42.12 -7.07 13.72
N LYS A 19 42.83 -7.61 12.73
CA LYS A 19 42.63 -7.32 11.30
C LYS A 19 41.40 -8.05 10.77
N ASP A 20 41.23 -9.32 11.12
CA ASP A 20 40.09 -10.14 10.70
C ASP A 20 38.78 -9.59 11.29
N ALA A 21 38.78 -9.21 12.57
CA ALA A 21 37.62 -8.59 13.21
C ALA A 21 37.30 -7.20 12.63
N LYS A 22 38.30 -6.38 12.29
CA LYS A 22 38.09 -5.09 11.58
C LYS A 22 37.52 -5.31 10.18
N GLN A 23 37.98 -6.34 9.47
CA GLN A 23 37.46 -6.72 8.16
C GLN A 23 35.99 -7.19 8.26
N GLU A 24 35.64 -7.98 9.28
CA GLU A 24 34.27 -8.42 9.51
C GLU A 24 33.35 -7.25 9.86
N VAL A 25 33.76 -6.34 10.74
CA VAL A 25 32.99 -5.11 11.05
C VAL A 25 32.82 -4.26 9.79
N ALA A 26 33.86 -4.07 8.97
CA ALA A 26 33.75 -3.32 7.73
C ALA A 26 32.77 -3.96 6.73
N ASN A 27 32.79 -5.29 6.59
CA ASN A 27 31.85 -6.03 5.75
C ASN A 27 30.41 -5.91 6.26
N LEU A 28 30.18 -6.02 7.57
CA LEU A 28 28.86 -5.84 8.17
C LEU A 28 28.36 -4.40 8.02
N GLN A 29 29.25 -3.41 8.13
CA GLN A 29 28.93 -2.00 7.89
C GLN A 29 28.53 -1.76 6.43
N GLN A 30 29.23 -2.39 5.47
CA GLN A 30 28.87 -2.31 4.05
C GLN A 30 27.50 -2.94 3.77
N GLN A 31 27.18 -4.07 4.40
CA GLN A 31 25.86 -4.70 4.29
C GLN A 31 24.75 -3.85 4.92
N LEU A 32 25.04 -3.15 6.03
CA LEU A 32 24.12 -2.17 6.62
C LEU A 32 23.87 -0.97 5.71
N ASN A 33 24.90 -0.48 5.02
CA ASN A 33 24.75 0.62 4.07
C ASN A 33 23.89 0.20 2.87
N ALA A 34 24.11 -1.01 2.33
CA ALA A 34 23.29 -1.56 1.26
C ALA A 34 21.80 -1.72 1.67
N LEU A 35 21.52 -2.11 2.92
CA LEU A 35 20.17 -2.08 3.47
C LEU A 35 19.59 -0.65 3.49
N GLY A 36 20.41 0.35 3.79
CA GLY A 36 20.02 1.77 3.73
C GLY A 36 19.53 2.17 2.34
N ASP A 37 20.21 1.72 1.28
CA ASP A 37 19.79 1.97 -0.10
C ASP A 37 18.46 1.25 -0.42
N GLU A 38 18.29 0.00 0.04
CA GLU A 38 17.01 -0.74 -0.07
C GLU A 38 15.87 -0.01 0.65
N TYR A 39 16.13 0.62 1.81
CA TYR A 39 15.16 1.44 2.54
C TYR A 39 14.71 2.67 1.75
N VAL A 40 15.66 3.41 1.16
CA VAL A 40 15.35 4.61 0.37
C VAL A 40 14.50 4.24 -0.86
N ALA A 41 14.83 3.15 -1.53
CA ALA A 41 14.03 2.64 -2.65
C ALA A 41 12.61 2.24 -2.21
N LEU A 42 12.45 1.66 -1.01
CA LEU A 42 11.15 1.26 -0.48
C LEU A 42 10.31 2.46 -0.01
N ASP A 43 10.93 3.52 0.53
CA ASP A 43 10.22 4.74 0.94
C ASP A 43 9.65 5.51 -0.26
N ALA A 44 10.32 5.47 -1.42
CA ALA A 44 9.78 6.02 -2.67
C ALA A 44 8.43 5.38 -3.07
N THR A 45 8.21 4.11 -2.68
CA THR A 45 6.95 3.39 -2.92
C THR A 45 5.84 3.88 -1.99
N ARG A 46 6.16 4.42 -0.81
CA ARG A 46 5.17 4.89 0.18
C ARG A 46 4.33 6.04 -0.35
N ALA A 47 4.95 7.01 -1.02
CA ALA A 47 4.24 8.13 -1.62
C ALA A 47 3.21 7.66 -2.66
N SER A 48 3.55 6.67 -3.49
CA SER A 48 2.61 6.10 -4.45
C SER A 48 1.44 5.35 -3.81
N ILE A 49 1.65 4.68 -2.67
CA ILE A 49 0.60 3.98 -1.94
C ILE A 49 -0.41 4.97 -1.35
N VAL A 50 0.08 6.08 -0.78
CA VAL A 50 -0.78 7.13 -0.22
C VAL A 50 -1.54 7.87 -1.32
N ALA A 51 -0.88 8.18 -2.44
CA ALA A 51 -1.53 8.82 -3.58
C ALA A 51 -2.65 7.93 -4.16
N GLU A 52 -2.39 6.63 -4.27
CA GLU A 52 -3.39 5.67 -4.75
C GLU A 52 -4.56 5.52 -3.78
N GLU A 53 -4.31 5.50 -2.46
CA GLU A 53 -5.38 5.51 -1.45
C GLU A 53 -6.30 6.71 -1.62
N GLN A 54 -5.73 7.91 -1.77
CA GLN A 54 -6.51 9.12 -1.96
C GLN A 54 -7.33 9.07 -3.24
N ARG A 55 -6.71 8.62 -4.34
CA ARG A 55 -7.40 8.43 -5.63
C ARG A 55 -8.60 7.49 -5.50
N LEU A 56 -8.45 6.37 -4.77
CA LEU A 56 -9.55 5.42 -4.55
C LEU A 56 -10.67 6.02 -3.71
N LYS A 57 -10.35 6.80 -2.66
CA LYS A 57 -11.34 7.53 -1.85
C LYS A 57 -12.11 8.57 -2.67
N ASP A 58 -11.42 9.32 -3.51
CA ASP A 58 -12.05 10.33 -4.36
C ASP A 58 -13.01 9.66 -5.36
N VAL A 59 -12.61 8.53 -5.96
CA VAL A 59 -13.47 7.74 -6.85
C VAL A 59 -14.69 7.18 -6.11
N ASP A 60 -14.51 6.66 -4.89
CA ASP A 60 -15.61 6.17 -4.06
C ASP A 60 -16.66 7.26 -3.79
N GLU A 61 -16.22 8.46 -3.40
CA GLU A 61 -17.12 9.57 -3.11
C GLU A 61 -17.88 10.04 -4.37
N LEU A 62 -17.18 10.14 -5.51
CA LEU A 62 -17.81 10.44 -6.79
C LEU A 62 -18.85 9.39 -7.19
N LEU A 63 -18.57 8.11 -6.98
CA LEU A 63 -19.49 7.01 -7.29
C LEU A 63 -20.70 7.01 -6.35
N LYS A 64 -20.53 7.26 -5.05
CA LYS A 64 -21.65 7.42 -4.10
C LYS A 64 -22.60 8.53 -4.56
N GLY A 65 -22.06 9.69 -4.93
CA GLY A 65 -22.86 10.80 -5.46
C GLY A 65 -23.57 10.44 -6.76
N ALA A 66 -22.91 9.71 -7.67
CA ALA A 66 -23.50 9.28 -8.93
C ALA A 66 -24.62 8.25 -8.73
N VAL A 67 -24.44 7.28 -7.84
CA VAL A 67 -25.47 6.28 -7.46
C VAL A 67 -26.67 6.98 -6.83
N ALA A 68 -26.46 7.95 -5.94
CA ALA A 68 -27.55 8.71 -5.32
C ALA A 68 -28.36 9.50 -6.36
N ARG A 69 -27.69 10.14 -7.34
CA ARG A 69 -28.36 10.79 -8.48
C ARG A 69 -29.14 9.79 -9.33
N TYR A 70 -28.53 8.65 -9.67
CA TYR A 70 -29.21 7.60 -10.45
C TYR A 70 -30.49 7.09 -9.77
N LYS A 71 -30.46 6.88 -8.44
CA LYS A 71 -31.62 6.46 -7.66
C LYS A 71 -32.74 7.51 -7.70
N ARG A 72 -32.41 8.79 -7.49
CA ARG A 72 -33.38 9.89 -7.59
C ARG A 72 -34.01 10.00 -8.98
N ASN A 73 -33.19 10.00 -10.03
CA ASN A 73 -33.67 10.07 -11.41
C ASN A 73 -34.56 8.87 -11.77
N THR A 74 -34.25 7.69 -11.23
CA THR A 74 -35.07 6.50 -11.42
C THR A 74 -36.43 6.64 -10.76
N GLU A 75 -36.48 7.15 -9.54
CA GLU A 75 -37.74 7.41 -8.82
C GLU A 75 -38.60 8.46 -9.54
N GLU A 76 -38.01 9.61 -9.91
CA GLU A 76 -38.69 10.66 -10.67
C GLU A 76 -39.24 10.14 -12.01
N ARG A 77 -38.45 9.32 -12.73
CA ARG A 77 -38.89 8.69 -13.98
C ARG A 77 -40.05 7.71 -13.73
N ASN A 78 -39.99 6.90 -12.67
CA ASN A 78 -41.08 5.96 -12.34
C ASN A 78 -42.39 6.70 -12.05
N GLN A 79 -42.32 7.83 -11.34
CA GLN A 79 -43.48 8.69 -11.09
C GLN A 79 -44.05 9.27 -12.40
N ARG A 80 -43.19 9.73 -13.32
CA ARG A 80 -43.60 10.21 -14.65
C ARG A 80 -44.24 9.11 -15.50
N ILE A 81 -43.74 7.88 -15.42
CA ILE A 81 -44.35 6.72 -16.09
C ILE A 81 -45.74 6.43 -15.51
N ALA A 82 -45.90 6.45 -14.19
CA ALA A 82 -47.19 6.25 -13.54
C ALA A 82 -48.20 7.35 -13.92
N ALA A 83 -47.78 8.61 -13.93
CA ALA A 83 -48.60 9.74 -14.37
C ALA A 83 -49.02 9.59 -15.84
N GLN A 84 -48.09 9.23 -16.74
CA GLN A 84 -48.38 8.95 -18.14
C GLN A 84 -49.39 7.83 -18.30
N GLN A 85 -49.28 6.75 -17.52
CA GLN A 85 -50.21 5.62 -17.55
C GLN A 85 -51.63 6.09 -17.17
N ALA A 86 -51.76 6.93 -16.13
CA ALA A 86 -53.03 7.49 -15.70
C ALA A 86 -53.65 8.44 -16.75
N GLU A 87 -52.83 9.29 -17.39
CA GLU A 87 -53.27 10.15 -18.49
C GLU A 87 -53.79 9.34 -19.68
N VAL A 88 -53.12 8.25 -20.05
CA VAL A 88 -53.56 7.34 -21.12
C VAL A 88 -54.88 6.66 -20.76
N VAL A 89 -55.06 6.22 -19.50
CA VAL A 89 -56.34 5.63 -19.05
C VAL A 89 -57.48 6.66 -19.14
N ASN A 90 -57.25 7.89 -18.68
CA ASN A 90 -58.24 8.97 -18.78
C ASN A 90 -58.57 9.29 -20.24
N HIS A 91 -57.55 9.46 -21.09
CA HIS A 91 -57.72 9.68 -22.52
C HIS A 91 -58.56 8.58 -23.16
N ASN A 92 -58.22 7.30 -22.93
CA ASN A 92 -58.98 6.17 -23.45
C ASN A 92 -60.42 6.15 -22.91
N GLY A 93 -60.65 6.53 -21.65
CA GLY A 93 -61.99 6.65 -21.08
C GLY A 93 -62.87 7.69 -21.79
N ARG A 94 -62.29 8.80 -22.28
CA ARG A 94 -63.02 9.87 -23.00
C ARG A 94 -63.13 9.63 -24.50
N CYS A 95 -62.06 9.11 -25.10
CA CYS A 95 -61.86 9.07 -26.55
C CYS A 95 -62.06 7.67 -27.15
N SER A 96 -62.46 6.66 -26.37
CA SER A 96 -62.81 5.34 -26.91
C SER A 96 -64.24 5.32 -27.44
N GLY A 97 -64.41 4.85 -28.68
CA GLY A 97 -65.71 4.68 -29.32
C GLY A 97 -65.81 5.35 -30.69
N THR A 98 -67.01 5.34 -31.25
CA THR A 98 -67.31 5.95 -32.54
C THR A 98 -68.04 7.27 -32.31
N PHE A 99 -67.43 8.37 -32.75
CA PHE A 99 -67.98 9.72 -32.59
C PHE A 99 -68.25 10.35 -33.97
N SER A 100 -69.38 11.05 -34.08
CA SER A 100 -69.78 11.75 -35.30
C SER A 100 -69.23 13.18 -35.40
N ASP A 101 -68.83 13.77 -34.27
CA ASP A 101 -68.21 15.09 -34.22
C ASP A 101 -66.75 15.02 -34.68
N ARG A 102 -66.48 15.58 -35.86
CA ARG A 102 -65.14 15.62 -36.46
C ARG A 102 -64.15 16.43 -35.63
N ASN A 103 -64.58 17.49 -34.95
CA ASN A 103 -63.69 18.31 -34.14
C ASN A 103 -63.26 17.54 -32.87
N PHE A 104 -64.20 16.85 -32.23
CA PHE A 104 -63.89 15.99 -31.09
C PHE A 104 -62.91 14.85 -31.47
N VAL A 105 -63.17 14.16 -32.60
CA VAL A 105 -62.26 13.11 -33.09
C VAL A 105 -60.86 13.67 -33.37
N ALA A 106 -60.76 14.85 -33.99
CA ALA A 106 -59.47 15.49 -34.24
C ALA A 106 -58.72 15.84 -32.95
N GLN A 107 -59.41 16.35 -31.93
CA GLN A 107 -58.82 16.63 -30.62
C GLN A 107 -58.30 15.37 -29.93
N CYS A 108 -59.12 14.31 -29.89
CA CYS A 108 -58.70 13.02 -29.35
C CYS A 108 -57.47 12.46 -30.08
N ASN A 109 -57.44 12.52 -31.42
CA ASN A 109 -56.28 12.05 -32.17
C ASN A 109 -55.02 12.88 -31.89
N ALA A 110 -55.15 14.20 -31.71
CA ALA A 110 -54.04 15.08 -31.35
C ALA A 110 -53.49 14.79 -29.94
N GLU A 111 -54.38 14.60 -28.94
CA GLU A 111 -53.98 14.17 -27.60
C GLU A 111 -53.28 12.81 -27.62
N ALA A 112 -53.81 11.84 -28.36
CA ALA A 112 -53.21 10.52 -28.51
C ALA A 112 -51.79 10.59 -29.10
N ALA A 113 -51.57 11.45 -30.10
CA ALA A 113 -50.25 11.66 -30.69
C ALA A 113 -49.25 12.23 -29.67
N GLN A 114 -49.67 13.18 -28.84
CA GLN A 114 -48.84 13.74 -27.77
C GLN A 114 -48.48 12.69 -26.70
N LEU A 115 -49.46 11.89 -26.26
CA LEU A 115 -49.26 10.82 -25.29
C LEU A 115 -48.31 9.74 -25.85
N ASN A 116 -48.45 9.37 -27.12
CA ASN A 116 -47.54 8.42 -27.77
C ASN A 116 -46.10 8.97 -27.89
N ALA A 117 -45.95 10.25 -28.24
CA ALA A 117 -44.63 10.90 -28.28
C ALA A 117 -43.97 10.92 -26.90
N ARG A 118 -44.72 11.27 -25.84
CA ARG A 118 -44.20 11.25 -24.47
C ARG A 118 -43.85 9.83 -24.00
N LYS A 119 -44.64 8.82 -24.37
CA LYS A 119 -44.33 7.41 -24.09
C LYS A 119 -43.01 7.00 -24.73
N ALA A 120 -42.76 7.38 -25.99
CA ALA A 120 -41.49 7.10 -26.66
C ALA A 120 -40.29 7.74 -25.95
N GLN A 121 -40.43 8.99 -25.49
CA GLN A 121 -39.41 9.67 -24.68
C GLN A 121 -39.11 8.91 -23.39
N LEU A 122 -40.15 8.50 -22.64
CA LEU A 122 -39.98 7.76 -21.39
C LEU A 122 -39.29 6.40 -21.61
N ILE A 123 -39.59 5.70 -22.71
CA ILE A 123 -38.89 4.45 -23.08
C ILE A 123 -37.39 4.71 -23.32
N ALA A 124 -37.04 5.77 -24.05
CA ALA A 124 -35.64 6.13 -24.28
C ALA A 124 -34.91 6.50 -22.98
N GLU A 125 -35.59 7.18 -22.05
CA GLU A 125 -35.04 7.48 -20.73
C GLU A 125 -34.83 6.23 -19.85
N VAL A 126 -35.68 5.21 -19.98
CA VAL A 126 -35.49 3.91 -19.32
C VAL A 126 -34.23 3.22 -19.84
N GLU A 127 -34.03 3.20 -21.15
CA GLU A 127 -32.85 2.58 -21.76
C GLU A 127 -31.56 3.32 -21.39
N THR A 128 -31.59 4.65 -21.42
CA THR A 128 -30.48 5.49 -20.93
C THR A 128 -30.18 5.19 -19.46
N GLY A 129 -31.22 5.02 -18.64
CA GLY A 129 -31.09 4.60 -17.24
C GLY A 129 -30.43 3.23 -17.09
N ARG A 130 -30.77 2.26 -17.94
CA ARG A 130 -30.16 0.93 -17.95
C ARG A 130 -28.67 0.99 -18.26
N GLN A 131 -28.27 1.75 -19.27
CA GLN A 131 -26.86 1.95 -19.62
C GLN A 131 -26.09 2.64 -18.48
N MET A 132 -26.69 3.66 -17.86
CA MET A 132 -26.09 4.33 -16.70
C MET A 132 -25.90 3.36 -15.53
N LYS A 133 -26.90 2.50 -15.25
CA LYS A 133 -26.79 1.49 -14.20
C LYS A 133 -25.60 0.56 -14.46
N GLN A 134 -25.52 0.01 -15.67
CA GLN A 134 -24.42 -0.89 -16.04
C GLN A 134 -23.06 -0.19 -15.89
N GLY A 135 -22.91 1.03 -16.40
CA GLY A 135 -21.66 1.78 -16.26
C GLY A 135 -21.29 2.11 -14.81
N LEU A 136 -22.28 2.30 -13.93
CA LEU A 136 -22.03 2.45 -12.48
C LEU A 136 -21.57 1.13 -11.86
N GLU A 137 -22.20 0.01 -12.20
CA GLU A 137 -21.83 -1.33 -11.70
C GLU A 137 -20.38 -1.69 -12.10
N GLU A 138 -20.00 -1.45 -13.36
CA GLU A 138 -18.64 -1.66 -13.85
C GLU A 138 -17.61 -0.81 -13.09
N ARG A 139 -17.92 0.46 -12.83
CA ARG A 139 -17.02 1.35 -12.07
C ARG A 139 -16.90 0.96 -10.61
N ILE A 140 -17.99 0.49 -9.98
CA ILE A 140 -17.97 -0.03 -8.61
C ILE A 140 -17.10 -1.30 -8.53
N GLN A 141 -17.21 -2.20 -9.50
CA GLN A 141 -16.33 -3.37 -9.59
C GLN A 141 -14.86 -2.96 -9.76
N GLY A 142 -14.59 -1.98 -10.63
CA GLY A 142 -13.25 -1.43 -10.82
C GLY A 142 -12.67 -0.82 -9.53
N LEU A 143 -13.47 -0.08 -8.76
CA LEU A 143 -13.07 0.46 -7.46
C LEU A 143 -12.75 -0.66 -6.45
N SER A 144 -13.58 -1.71 -6.40
CA SER A 144 -13.35 -2.87 -5.53
C SER A 144 -12.03 -3.56 -5.86
N GLN A 145 -11.79 -3.84 -7.14
CA GLN A 145 -10.54 -4.45 -7.62
C GLN A 145 -9.33 -3.56 -7.31
N GLY A 146 -9.41 -2.26 -7.60
CA GLY A 146 -8.35 -1.30 -7.28
C GLY A 146 -8.04 -1.23 -5.79
N THR A 147 -9.06 -1.32 -4.93
CA THR A 147 -8.90 -1.35 -3.47
C THR A 147 -8.20 -2.63 -3.01
N LEU A 148 -8.53 -3.78 -3.60
CA LEU A 148 -7.84 -5.05 -3.31
C LEU A 148 -6.36 -4.99 -3.71
N GLU A 149 -6.07 -4.48 -4.90
CA GLU A 149 -4.70 -4.31 -5.38
C GLU A 149 -3.90 -3.34 -4.51
N TRP A 150 -4.50 -2.22 -4.11
CA TRP A 150 -3.90 -1.29 -3.16
C TRP A 150 -3.60 -1.96 -1.82
N ALA A 151 -4.55 -2.71 -1.25
CA ALA A 151 -4.35 -3.43 0.01
C ALA A 151 -3.20 -4.46 -0.08
N GLN A 152 -3.08 -5.16 -1.22
CA GLN A 152 -1.96 -6.07 -1.48
C GLN A 152 -0.62 -5.31 -1.55
N LYS A 153 -0.58 -4.15 -2.22
CA LYS A 153 0.62 -3.30 -2.27
C LYS A 153 1.04 -2.80 -0.88
N VAL A 154 0.09 -2.37 -0.06
CA VAL A 154 0.33 -1.97 1.35
C VAL A 154 0.93 -3.13 2.13
N LYS A 155 0.33 -4.32 2.03
CA LYS A 155 0.82 -5.52 2.74
C LYS A 155 2.24 -5.89 2.29
N ALA A 156 2.50 -5.88 0.99
CA ALA A 156 3.82 -6.19 0.45
C ALA A 156 4.87 -5.15 0.88
N HIS A 157 4.51 -3.87 0.91
CA HIS A 157 5.38 -2.78 1.38
C HIS A 157 5.73 -2.95 2.87
N ASN A 158 4.73 -3.16 3.73
CA ASN A 158 4.93 -3.38 5.16
C ASN A 158 5.75 -4.64 5.43
N GLY A 159 5.51 -5.73 4.71
CA GLY A 159 6.30 -6.96 4.85
C GLY A 159 7.77 -6.77 4.47
N LYS A 160 8.06 -5.99 3.42
CA LYS A 160 9.45 -5.63 3.07
C LYS A 160 10.09 -4.75 4.14
N LEU A 161 9.36 -3.77 4.69
CA LEU A 161 9.87 -2.93 5.78
C LEU A 161 10.21 -3.77 7.02
N GLU A 162 9.38 -4.74 7.36
CA GLU A 162 9.62 -5.64 8.49
C GLU A 162 10.86 -6.52 8.26
N ASP A 163 11.01 -7.10 7.07
CA ASP A 163 12.20 -7.88 6.68
C ASP A 163 13.49 -7.04 6.76
N LEU A 164 13.48 -5.83 6.20
CA LEU A 164 14.63 -4.93 6.26
C LEU A 164 14.98 -4.54 7.71
N ASN A 165 13.98 -4.32 8.57
CA ASN A 165 14.20 -4.06 9.99
C ASN A 165 14.82 -5.28 10.70
N GLY A 166 14.33 -6.48 10.41
CA GLY A 166 14.88 -7.73 10.93
C GLY A 166 16.34 -7.92 10.52
N ARG A 167 16.66 -7.78 9.23
CA ARG A 167 18.04 -7.86 8.70
C ARG A 167 18.95 -6.82 9.35
N ARG A 168 18.49 -5.58 9.50
CA ARG A 168 19.23 -4.50 10.17
C ARG A 168 19.57 -4.88 11.62
N GLN A 169 18.60 -5.40 12.38
CA GLN A 169 18.83 -5.80 13.77
C GLN A 169 19.84 -6.95 13.88
N VAL A 170 19.77 -7.93 12.97
CA VAL A 170 20.75 -9.02 12.91
C VAL A 170 22.17 -8.49 12.69
N PHE A 171 22.36 -7.56 11.74
CA PHE A 171 23.68 -6.98 11.51
C PHE A 171 24.18 -6.14 12.67
N LEU A 172 23.33 -5.32 13.29
CA LEU A 172 23.71 -4.55 14.48
C LEU A 172 24.11 -5.47 15.65
N ASN A 173 23.36 -6.54 15.89
CA ASN A 173 23.69 -7.52 16.93
C ASN A 173 25.04 -8.21 16.64
N ARG A 174 25.31 -8.56 15.38
CA ARG A 174 26.60 -9.15 14.98
C ARG A 174 27.76 -8.17 15.16
N ILE A 175 27.61 -6.92 14.75
CA ILE A 175 28.63 -5.88 14.96
C ILE A 175 28.92 -5.73 16.46
N ASN A 176 27.88 -5.62 17.29
CA ASN A 176 28.04 -5.51 18.74
C ASN A 176 28.74 -6.73 19.33
N ALA A 177 28.42 -7.94 18.88
CA ALA A 177 29.10 -9.17 19.33
C ALA A 177 30.59 -9.16 18.98
N VAL A 178 30.96 -8.77 17.76
CA VAL A 178 32.37 -8.66 17.35
C VAL A 178 33.10 -7.58 18.16
N LEU A 179 32.46 -6.43 18.39
CA LEU A 179 33.04 -5.34 19.18
C LEU A 179 33.23 -5.73 20.66
N GLU A 180 32.28 -6.44 21.26
CA GLU A 180 32.39 -6.91 22.64
C GLU A 180 33.46 -8.01 22.80
N ASP A 181 33.59 -8.92 21.82
CA ASP A 181 34.68 -9.90 21.80
C ASP A 181 36.05 -9.19 21.70
N LEU A 182 36.18 -8.21 20.81
CA LEU A 182 37.40 -7.39 20.69
C LEU A 182 37.76 -6.68 21.99
N LYS A 183 36.80 -6.01 22.65
CA LYS A 183 37.01 -5.34 23.94
C LYS A 183 37.43 -6.34 25.03
N THR A 184 36.83 -7.52 25.03
CA THR A 184 37.14 -8.58 26.01
C THR A 184 38.58 -9.07 25.81
N ARG A 185 38.98 -9.34 24.57
CA ARG A 185 40.35 -9.74 24.23
C ARG A 185 41.37 -8.66 24.55
N GLU A 186 41.05 -7.39 24.28
CA GLU A 186 41.90 -6.25 24.65
C GLU A 186 42.10 -6.17 26.18
N ARG A 187 41.03 -6.31 26.96
CA ARG A 187 41.10 -6.33 28.43
C ARG A 187 41.99 -7.47 28.95
N ILE A 188 41.84 -8.68 28.40
CA ILE A 188 42.70 -9.83 28.76
C ILE A 188 44.15 -9.54 28.36
N SER A 189 44.39 -9.03 27.15
CA SER A 189 45.74 -8.74 26.67
C SER A 189 46.48 -7.75 27.56
N VAL A 190 45.82 -6.68 28.02
CA VAL A 190 46.40 -5.70 28.97
C VAL A 190 46.78 -6.39 30.29
N SER A 191 45.97 -7.34 30.77
CA SER A 191 46.27 -8.09 31.99
C SER A 191 47.46 -9.06 31.86
N CYS A 192 47.83 -9.45 30.63
CA CYS A 192 48.95 -10.37 30.39
C CYS A 192 50.33 -9.68 30.43
N VAL A 193 50.40 -8.35 30.20
CA VAL A 193 51.67 -7.61 30.03
C VAL A 193 52.47 -7.46 31.34
N GLY A 194 51.84 -7.70 32.51
CA GLY A 194 52.48 -7.60 33.83
C GLY A 194 52.89 -8.93 34.48
N MET A 195 52.81 -10.06 33.78
CA MET A 195 53.08 -11.37 34.36
C MET A 195 54.59 -11.65 34.46
N ALA A 196 55.05 -12.05 35.64
CA ALA A 196 56.47 -12.25 35.95
C ALA A 196 57.04 -13.57 35.40
N ASP A 197 56.19 -14.57 35.17
CA ASP A 197 56.60 -15.89 34.67
C ASP A 197 56.05 -16.20 33.27
N LEU A 198 56.88 -16.88 32.48
CA LEU A 198 56.66 -17.19 31.07
C LEU A 198 55.47 -18.14 30.86
N GLU A 199 55.21 -19.04 31.82
CA GLU A 199 54.13 -20.02 31.72
C GLU A 199 52.75 -19.38 31.95
N SER A 200 52.65 -18.45 32.89
CA SER A 200 51.45 -17.63 33.11
C SER A 200 51.20 -16.67 31.96
N ALA A 201 52.26 -16.04 31.43
CA ALA A 201 52.15 -15.20 30.23
C ALA A 201 51.63 -16.00 29.02
N HIS A 202 52.12 -17.23 28.82
CA HIS A 202 51.67 -18.10 27.74
C HIS A 202 50.20 -18.51 27.90
N ARG A 203 49.77 -18.94 29.09
CA ARG A 203 48.37 -19.28 29.39
C ARG A 203 47.44 -18.06 29.25
N CYS A 204 47.90 -16.87 29.58
CA CYS A 204 47.15 -15.64 29.42
C CYS A 204 46.95 -15.28 27.95
N LEU A 205 48.00 -15.39 27.13
CA LEU A 205 47.91 -15.19 25.67
C LEU A 205 46.99 -16.21 25.00
N GLN A 206 46.94 -17.45 25.52
CA GLN A 206 46.00 -18.46 25.05
C GLN A 206 44.53 -18.05 25.32
N ARG A 207 44.24 -17.42 26.46
CA ARG A 207 42.91 -16.83 26.75
C ARG A 207 42.54 -15.67 25.83
N VAL A 208 43.52 -14.88 25.38
CA VAL A 208 43.29 -13.82 24.37
C VAL A 208 42.89 -14.44 23.02
N TRP A 209 43.47 -15.58 22.67
CA TRP A 209 43.17 -16.31 21.43
C TRP A 209 41.80 -16.99 21.48
N ASP A 210 41.49 -17.64 22.59
CA ASP A 210 40.25 -18.41 22.74
C ASP A 210 39.01 -17.53 22.95
N GLY A 211 39.19 -16.24 23.29
CA GLY A 211 38.11 -15.39 23.80
C GLY A 211 37.71 -15.88 25.21
N ALA A 212 37.27 -14.99 26.10
CA ALA A 212 36.93 -15.40 27.46
C ALA A 212 35.88 -16.53 27.44
N LYS A 213 36.19 -17.69 28.03
CA LYS A 213 35.20 -18.65 28.53
C LYS A 213 35.00 -18.43 30.02
#